data_AF-A0A2N2AMB4-F1
#
_entry.id   AF-A0A2N2AMB4-F1
#
_cell.length_a   1.000
_cell.length_b   1.000
_cell.length_c   1.000
_cell.angle_alpha   90.00
_cell.angle_beta   90.00
_cell.angle_gamma   90.00
#
_symmetry.space_group_name_H-M   'P 1'
#
loop_
_entity.id
_entity.type
_entity.pdbx_description
1 polymer ?
#
loop_
_entity_poly.entity_id
_entity_poly.type
_entity_poly.pdbx_seq_one_letter_code
_entity_poly.pdbx_strand_id
1 'polypeptide(L)'
;MFAEMADTGLRDSNGAPIHIGDFVKKPVDCNHEVHGEWAIYEVRTQGVVPILSYVRSEKGQVLPEGYTGSVLSDEYDGKMFVFATDSTVLRPMDELEVVAGFRR
;
A
#
# COMPACT_ATOMS: atom_id res chain seq x y z
N MET A 1 -12.24 12.58 -18.60
CA MET A 1 -11.99 11.14 -18.79
C MET A 1 -11.34 10.69 -17.50
N PHE A 2 -12.07 9.99 -16.62
CA PHE A 2 -11.43 9.42 -15.43
C PHE A 2 -10.58 8.27 -15.95
N ALA A 3 -9.27 8.31 -15.71
CA ALA A 3 -8.45 7.13 -15.93
C ALA A 3 -9.05 6.03 -15.06
N GLU A 4 -9.44 4.93 -15.68
CA GLU A 4 -9.79 3.72 -14.95
C GLU A 4 -8.58 3.37 -14.08
N MET A 5 -8.75 3.37 -12.76
CA MET A 5 -7.66 3.08 -11.83
C MET A 5 -7.29 1.62 -12.03
N ALA A 6 -6.12 1.37 -12.61
CA ALA A 6 -5.70 0.02 -13.00
C ALA A 6 -5.63 -0.90 -11.78
N ASP A 7 -6.34 -2.03 -11.80
CA ASP A 7 -6.26 -3.07 -10.76
C ASP A 7 -4.84 -3.67 -10.75
N THR A 8 -4.26 -3.78 -9.56
CA THR A 8 -2.92 -4.38 -9.37
C THR A 8 -2.97 -5.91 -9.38
N GLY A 9 -4.16 -6.51 -9.25
CA GLY A 9 -4.36 -7.94 -9.04
C GLY A 9 -4.16 -8.37 -7.57
N LEU A 10 -3.85 -7.44 -6.67
CA LEU A 10 -3.66 -7.68 -5.24
C LEU A 10 -4.82 -7.16 -4.40
N ARG A 11 -4.96 -7.70 -3.19
CA ARG A 11 -6.06 -7.39 -2.27
C ARG A 11 -5.55 -7.00 -0.90
N ASP A 12 -6.19 -6.00 -0.31
CA ASP A 12 -5.89 -5.55 1.05
C ASP A 12 -6.28 -6.63 2.09
N SER A 13 -6.03 -6.37 3.37
CA SER A 13 -6.33 -7.32 4.45
C SER A 13 -7.82 -7.72 4.51
N ASN A 14 -8.72 -6.87 4.04
CA ASN A 14 -10.17 -7.12 4.00
C ASN A 14 -10.63 -7.77 2.67
N GLY A 15 -9.72 -8.01 1.73
CA GLY A 15 -10.03 -8.54 0.41
C GLY A 15 -10.49 -7.49 -0.60
N ALA A 16 -10.40 -6.20 -0.28
CA ALA A 16 -10.73 -5.14 -1.23
C ALA A 16 -9.65 -5.05 -2.33
N PRO A 17 -10.04 -4.79 -3.59
CA PRO A 17 -9.09 -4.57 -4.68
C PRO A 17 -8.22 -3.33 -4.44
N ILE A 18 -6.91 -3.49 -4.64
CA ILE A 18 -5.94 -2.39 -4.62
C ILE A 18 -5.69 -1.95 -6.06
N HIS A 19 -5.93 -0.68 -6.36
CA HIS A 19 -5.71 -0.07 -7.67
C HIS A 19 -4.58 0.94 -7.62
N ILE A 20 -4.00 1.23 -8.79
CA ILE A 20 -3.10 2.36 -8.96
C ILE A 20 -3.82 3.67 -8.66
N GLY A 21 -3.23 4.48 -7.79
CA GLY A 21 -3.80 5.73 -7.28
C GLY A 21 -4.52 5.60 -5.95
N ASP A 22 -4.76 4.37 -5.47
CA ASP A 22 -5.32 4.15 -4.14
C ASP A 22 -4.34 4.60 -3.05
N PHE A 23 -4.89 4.91 -1.89
CA PHE A 23 -4.12 5.16 -0.68
C PHE A 23 -4.33 3.99 0.28
N VAL A 24 -3.24 3.46 0.82
CA VAL A 24 -3.26 2.35 1.76
C VAL A 24 -2.69 2.77 3.10
N LYS A 25 -3.30 2.30 4.18
CA LYS A 25 -2.83 2.44 5.57
C LYS A 25 -2.14 1.15 5.97
N LYS A 26 -0.91 1.24 6.50
CA LYS A 26 -0.22 0.14 7.16
C LYS A 26 0.41 0.57 8.48
N PRO A 27 0.63 -0.36 9.42
CA PRO A 27 1.39 -0.11 10.64
C PRO A 27 2.78 0.46 10.34
N VAL A 28 3.31 1.21 11.29
CA VAL A 28 4.73 1.59 11.30
C VAL A 28 5.46 0.68 12.30
N ASP A 29 6.62 0.16 11.90
CA ASP A 29 7.36 -0.82 12.72
C ASP A 29 8.33 -0.19 13.73
N CYS A 30 8.60 1.12 13.62
CA CYS A 30 9.57 1.82 14.46
C CYS A 30 9.30 3.32 14.62
N ASN A 31 9.94 3.94 15.62
CA ASN A 31 9.87 5.38 15.89
C ASN A 31 8.42 5.89 16.07
N HIS A 32 7.59 5.16 16.82
CA HIS A 32 6.17 5.47 17.05
C HIS A 32 5.98 6.83 17.74
N GLU A 33 6.98 7.27 18.51
CA GLU A 33 7.03 8.62 19.09
C GLU A 33 7.03 9.71 18.02
N VAL A 34 7.59 9.44 16.84
CA VAL A 34 7.63 10.39 15.71
C VAL A 34 6.47 10.13 14.74
N HIS A 35 6.24 8.88 14.34
CA HIS A 35 5.27 8.56 13.28
C HIS A 35 3.84 8.32 13.78
N GLY A 36 3.69 7.86 15.01
CA GLY A 36 2.47 7.20 15.50
C GLY A 36 2.43 5.73 15.09
N GLU A 37 1.24 5.13 15.13
CA GLU A 37 1.08 3.68 14.96
C GLU A 37 0.93 3.26 13.49
N TRP A 38 0.57 4.19 12.60
CA TRP A 38 0.33 3.89 11.18
C TRP A 38 0.82 4.99 10.23
N ALA A 39 0.99 4.61 8.96
CA ALA A 39 1.28 5.52 7.88
C ALA A 39 0.46 5.23 6.62
N ILE A 40 0.23 6.28 5.84
CA ILE A 40 -0.47 6.25 4.56
C ILE A 40 0.55 6.28 3.43
N TYR A 41 0.36 5.39 2.47
CA TYR A 41 1.12 5.31 1.25
C TYR A 41 0.18 5.43 0.05
N GLU A 42 0.65 6.06 -1.02
CA GLU A 42 -0.02 6.06 -2.31
C GLU A 42 0.50 4.89 -3.14
N VAL A 43 -0.42 4.14 -3.75
CA VAL A 43 -0.11 3.09 -4.69
C VAL A 43 0.22 3.71 -6.04
N ARG A 44 1.50 3.67 -6.42
CA ARG A 44 2.00 4.21 -7.70
C ARG A 44 2.54 3.09 -8.57
N THR A 45 2.90 3.43 -9.81
CA THR A 45 3.65 2.52 -10.69
C THR A 45 5.07 3.04 -10.89
N GLN A 46 6.02 2.11 -10.95
CA GLN A 46 7.34 2.33 -11.54
C GLN A 46 7.46 1.40 -12.74
N GLY A 47 7.20 1.96 -13.94
CA GLY A 47 6.91 1.14 -15.11
C GLY A 47 5.65 0.30 -14.88
N VAL A 48 5.79 -1.03 -14.92
CA VAL A 48 4.69 -1.99 -14.68
C VAL A 48 4.59 -2.47 -13.23
N VAL A 49 5.52 -2.06 -12.36
CA VAL A 49 5.61 -2.55 -10.98
C VAL A 49 4.83 -1.63 -10.04
N PRO A 50 3.78 -2.11 -9.35
CA PRO A 50 3.11 -1.33 -8.30
C PRO A 50 4.02 -1.14 -7.08
N ILE A 51 4.10 0.09 -6.59
CA ILE A 51 4.90 0.47 -5.43
C ILE A 51 4.04 1.23 -4.42
N LEU A 52 4.47 1.23 -3.17
CA LEU A 52 3.96 2.09 -2.12
C LEU A 52 4.89 3.29 -1.96
N SER A 53 4.35 4.50 -2.06
CA SER A 53 5.07 5.76 -1.89
C SER A 53 4.55 6.48 -0.66
N TYR A 54 5.40 6.76 0.33
CA TYR A 54 4.97 7.42 1.57
C TYR A 54 4.25 8.74 1.30
N VAL A 55 3.15 8.98 2.02
CA VAL A 55 2.41 10.24 1.97
C VAL A 55 2.52 10.94 3.31
N ARG A 56 2.04 10.32 4.38
CA ARG A 56 2.07 10.87 5.75
C ARG A 56 1.96 9.77 6.79
N SER A 57 2.25 10.08 8.04
CA SER A 57 1.95 9.18 9.16
C SER A 57 0.76 9.67 9.98
N GLU A 58 0.38 8.91 11.00
CA GLU A 58 -0.67 9.28 11.95
C GLU A 58 -0.43 10.67 12.55
N LYS A 59 0.82 10.96 12.91
CA LYS A 59 1.22 12.26 13.47
C LYS A 59 1.41 13.38 12.43
N GLY A 60 1.02 13.14 11.17
CA GLY A 60 1.07 14.11 10.08
C GLY A 60 2.28 13.93 9.17
N GLN A 61 2.78 15.04 8.62
CA GLN A 61 3.88 15.02 7.65
C GLN A 61 5.23 14.96 8.37
N VAL A 62 5.69 13.76 8.70
CA VAL A 62 6.97 13.56 9.41
C VAL A 62 8.15 13.51 8.46
N LEU A 63 7.98 12.90 7.28
CA LEU A 63 8.98 12.83 6.21
C LEU A 63 8.45 13.53 4.97
N PRO A 64 9.27 13.96 4.01
CA PRO A 64 8.78 14.41 2.72
C PRO A 64 7.97 13.32 2.01
N GLU A 65 6.99 13.70 1.19
CA GLU A 65 6.26 12.72 0.37
C GLU A 65 7.21 11.97 -0.58
N GLY A 66 7.02 10.64 -0.69
CA GLY A 66 7.86 9.76 -1.49
C GLY A 66 9.27 9.55 -0.93
N TYR A 67 9.58 10.06 0.26
CA TYR A 67 10.89 9.89 0.89
C TYR A 67 11.21 8.42 1.18
N THR A 68 10.20 7.64 1.56
CA THR A 68 10.29 6.17 1.66
C THR A 68 9.27 5.49 0.75
N GLY A 69 9.57 4.25 0.39
CA GLY A 69 8.67 3.40 -0.37
C GLY A 69 9.12 1.95 -0.42
N SER A 70 8.23 1.08 -0.86
CA SER A 70 8.44 -0.36 -1.03
C SER A 70 7.73 -0.85 -2.29
N VAL A 71 8.04 -2.07 -2.74
CA VAL A 71 7.22 -2.71 -3.77
C VAL A 71 5.95 -3.23 -3.09
N LEU A 72 4.78 -3.08 -3.74
CA LEU A 72 3.51 -3.51 -3.12
C LEU A 72 3.52 -5.02 -2.78
N SER A 73 4.19 -5.84 -3.59
CA SER A 73 4.31 -7.29 -3.35
C SER A 73 5.10 -7.64 -2.09
N ASP A 74 5.93 -6.73 -1.56
CA ASP A 74 6.72 -6.98 -0.34
C ASP A 74 5.81 -7.10 0.90
N GLU A 75 4.59 -6.58 0.82
CA GLU A 75 3.59 -6.69 1.88
C GLU A 75 2.98 -8.10 1.97
N TYR A 76 3.27 -8.99 1.02
CA TYR A 76 2.72 -10.35 0.93
C TYR A 76 3.80 -11.40 1.15
N ASP A 77 3.41 -12.59 1.60
CA ASP A 77 4.36 -13.71 1.69
C ASP A 77 4.88 -14.05 0.28
N GLY A 78 6.19 -13.89 0.09
CA GLY A 78 6.81 -14.02 -1.23
C GLY A 78 6.69 -15.42 -1.83
N LYS A 79 6.67 -16.47 -1.00
CA LYS A 79 6.50 -17.85 -1.50
C LYS A 79 5.07 -18.05 -2.00
N MET A 80 4.09 -17.59 -1.23
CA MET A 80 2.68 -17.65 -1.63
C MET A 80 2.43 -16.80 -2.87
N PHE A 81 3.02 -15.61 -2.96
CA PHE A 81 2.91 -14.74 -4.13
C PHE A 81 3.46 -15.40 -5.40
N VAL A 82 4.65 -16.01 -5.34
CA VAL A 82 5.28 -16.64 -6.50
C VAL A 82 4.52 -17.89 -6.99
N PHE A 83 3.96 -18.68 -6.08
CA PHE A 83 3.31 -19.95 -6.42
C PHE A 83 1.78 -19.88 -6.55
N ALA A 84 1.17 -18.73 -6.28
CA ALA A 84 -0.27 -18.55 -6.46
C ALA A 84 -0.65 -18.61 -7.95
N THR A 85 -1.70 -19.36 -8.26
CA THR A 85 -2.33 -19.35 -9.59
C THR A 85 -3.27 -18.17 -9.78
N ASP A 86 -3.68 -17.54 -8.68
CA ASP A 86 -4.55 -16.36 -8.63
C ASP A 86 -4.08 -15.48 -7.46
N SER A 87 -3.58 -14.28 -7.73
CA SER A 87 -3.09 -13.37 -6.69
C SER A 87 -4.21 -12.71 -5.88
N THR A 88 -5.45 -12.75 -6.37
CA THR A 88 -6.58 -12.08 -5.71
C THR A 88 -7.04 -12.78 -4.42
N VAL A 89 -6.61 -14.01 -4.21
CA VAL A 89 -6.88 -14.75 -2.96
C VAL A 89 -5.83 -14.49 -1.88
N LEU A 90 -4.71 -13.87 -2.24
CA LEU A 90 -3.64 -13.56 -1.30
C LEU A 90 -4.02 -12.40 -0.39
N ARG A 91 -3.47 -12.42 0.81
CA ARG A 91 -3.59 -11.33 1.78
C ARG A 91 -2.20 -10.90 2.25
N PRO A 92 -2.01 -9.62 2.60
CA PRO A 92 -0.76 -9.14 3.13
C PRO A 92 -0.41 -9.85 4.46
N MET A 93 0.87 -9.88 4.80
CA MET A 93 1.39 -10.48 6.04
C MET A 93 0.98 -9.67 7.28
N ASP A 94 0.96 -8.34 7.13
CA ASP A 94 0.53 -7.38 8.16
C ASP A 94 -0.75 -6.64 7.72
N GLU A 95 -1.27 -5.77 8.59
CA GLU A 95 -2.44 -4.95 8.24
C GLU A 95 -2.09 -3.99 7.08
N LEU A 96 -2.87 -4.07 6.01
CA LEU A 96 -2.85 -3.15 4.88
C LEU A 96 -4.29 -2.90 4.48
N GLU A 97 -4.74 -1.65 4.56
CA GLU A 97 -6.14 -1.30 4.32
C GLU A 97 -6.23 -0.20 3.26
N VAL A 98 -7.09 -0.37 2.25
CA VAL A 98 -7.41 0.71 1.32
C VAL A 98 -8.27 1.76 2.02
N VAL A 99 -7.82 3.01 2.01
CA VAL A 99 -8.48 4.12 2.71
C VAL A 99 -9.38 4.89 1.75
N ALA A 100 -10.69 4.60 1.80
CA ALA A 100 -11.67 5.32 1.01
C ALA A 100 -11.74 6.82 1.40
N GLY A 101 -11.86 7.69 0.39
CA GLY A 101 -12.04 9.14 0.61
C GLY A 101 -10.77 9.93 0.94
N PHE A 102 -9.61 9.26 1.04
CA PHE A 102 -8.34 9.97 1.09
C PHE A 102 -8.06 10.62 -0.27
N ARG A 103 -8.00 11.95 -0.30
CA ARG A 103 -7.55 12.73 -1.45
C ARG A 103 -6.48 13.71 -0.95
N ARG A 104 -5.43 13.87 -1.75
CA ARG A 104 -4.40 14.89 -1.56
C ARG A 104 -5.01 16.29 -1.63
#